data_AF-A0A6L4AU04-F1
#
_entry.id   AF-A0A6L4AU04-F1
#
_cell.length_a   1.000
_cell.length_b   1.000
_cell.length_c   1.000
_cell.angle_alpha   90.00
_cell.angle_beta   90.00
_cell.angle_gamma   90.00
#
_symmetry.space_group_name_H-M   'P 1'
#
loop_
_entity.id
_entity.type
_entity.pdbx_description
1 polymer ?
#
loop_
_entity_poly.entity_id
_entity_poly.type
_entity_poly.pdbx_seq_one_letter_code
_entity_poly.pdbx_strand_id
1 'polypeptide(L)'
;MTHPSPFNLELLQAVSDWQRGGDAKQKKKRGAALKAAAISLPDSFKSSAICYRQIALDKSAVWRVGTNLNLSETISAWTQSLEAAKSIKGGVPPVGYQGVIFRIEPTPDQIVVNLASLYEDKIFRSSLEEMKAQISGYWDGAGKYGATQVEVVLDVASLPLDSIHSWGGYSSPELQLAAMFFGHTPSQTELHLFRELMEKAGHRCGPYWLSTPDAVSRVAEKLKFHAERLSNSG
;
A
#
# COMPACT_ATOMS: atom_id res chain seq x y z
N MET A 1 -35.33 14.51 -17.93
CA MET A 1 -34.34 13.99 -18.91
C MET A 1 -33.35 13.16 -18.13
N THR A 2 -33.37 11.84 -18.27
CA THR A 2 -32.36 10.95 -17.68
C THR A 2 -31.11 11.04 -18.54
N HIS A 3 -30.06 11.67 -18.02
CA HIS A 3 -28.74 11.54 -18.65
C HIS A 3 -28.36 10.05 -18.66
N PRO A 4 -27.82 9.53 -19.78
CA PRO A 4 -27.33 8.16 -19.81
C PRO A 4 -26.30 7.98 -18.68
N SER A 5 -26.45 6.91 -17.90
CA SER A 5 -25.54 6.58 -16.80
C SER A 5 -24.09 6.56 -17.33
N PRO A 6 -23.12 7.20 -16.64
CA PRO A 6 -21.72 7.12 -17.04
C PRO A 6 -21.15 5.70 -16.85
N PHE A 7 -21.89 4.80 -16.20
CA PHE A 7 -21.46 3.44 -15.87
C PHE A 7 -21.90 2.45 -16.94
N ASN A 8 -21.19 2.45 -18.07
CA ASN A 8 -21.40 1.50 -19.15
C ASN A 8 -20.74 0.14 -18.87
N LEU A 9 -21.10 -0.90 -19.63
CA LEU A 9 -20.57 -2.26 -19.45
C LEU A 9 -19.03 -2.31 -19.55
N GLU A 10 -18.42 -1.49 -20.40
CA GLU A 10 -16.96 -1.44 -20.56
C GLU A 10 -16.26 -1.04 -19.25
N LEU A 11 -16.74 0.03 -18.59
CA LEU A 11 -16.22 0.46 -17.30
C LEU A 11 -16.47 -0.60 -16.23
N LEU A 12 -17.68 -1.16 -16.16
CA LEU A 12 -18.02 -2.18 -15.16
C LEU A 12 -17.15 -3.43 -15.32
N GLN A 13 -16.92 -3.86 -16.56
CA GLN A 13 -16.01 -4.96 -16.88
C GLN A 13 -14.57 -4.63 -16.48
N ALA A 14 -14.09 -3.42 -16.77
CA ALA A 14 -12.72 -3.00 -16.44
C ALA A 14 -12.48 -2.93 -14.92
N VAL A 15 -13.45 -2.45 -14.14
CA VAL A 15 -13.41 -2.47 -12.67
C VAL A 15 -13.35 -3.91 -12.16
N SER A 16 -14.23 -4.78 -12.64
CA SER A 16 -14.25 -6.18 -12.25
C SER A 16 -12.94 -6.89 -12.58
N ASP A 17 -12.42 -6.69 -13.80
CA ASP A 17 -11.15 -7.28 -14.22
C ASP A 17 -9.96 -6.79 -13.39
N TRP A 18 -9.90 -5.51 -13.08
CA TRP A 18 -8.88 -4.97 -12.18
C TRP A 18 -8.91 -5.68 -10.82
N GLN A 19 -10.08 -5.77 -10.19
CA GLN A 19 -10.26 -6.35 -8.86
C GLN A 19 -10.05 -7.87 -8.78
N ARG A 20 -10.17 -8.57 -9.91
CA ARG A 20 -9.77 -9.99 -10.02
C ARG A 20 -8.27 -10.21 -9.75
N GLY A 21 -7.45 -9.17 -9.85
CA GLY A 21 -6.00 -9.26 -9.66
C GLY A 21 -5.31 -10.17 -10.68
N GLY A 22 -4.10 -10.64 -10.40
CA GLY A 22 -3.37 -11.52 -11.31
C GLY A 22 -1.87 -11.26 -11.30
N ASP A 23 -1.18 -11.87 -12.25
CA ASP A 23 0.25 -11.66 -12.44
C ASP A 23 0.59 -10.25 -12.95
N ALA A 24 1.88 -9.93 -13.04
CA ALA A 24 2.35 -8.61 -13.46
C ALA A 24 1.86 -8.21 -14.87
N LYS A 25 1.77 -9.17 -15.81
CA LYS A 25 1.32 -8.93 -17.18
C LYS A 25 -0.18 -8.65 -17.21
N GLN A 26 -0.97 -9.42 -16.48
CA GLN A 26 -2.41 -9.23 -16.32
C GLN A 26 -2.70 -7.89 -15.65
N LYS A 27 -2.00 -7.57 -14.56
CA LYS A 27 -2.16 -6.29 -13.85
C LYS A 27 -1.86 -5.10 -14.77
N LYS A 28 -0.77 -5.15 -15.54
CA LYS A 28 -0.45 -4.09 -16.52
C LYS A 28 -1.55 -3.93 -17.56
N LYS A 29 -2.02 -5.03 -18.16
CA LYS A 29 -3.09 -5.00 -19.17
C LYS A 29 -4.40 -4.44 -18.60
N ARG A 30 -4.81 -4.92 -17.42
CA ARG A 30 -6.08 -4.54 -16.78
C ARG A 30 -6.04 -3.11 -16.24
N GLY A 31 -4.90 -2.68 -15.70
CA GLY A 31 -4.70 -1.29 -15.31
C GLY A 31 -4.83 -0.33 -16.48
N ALA A 32 -4.25 -0.66 -17.64
CA ALA A 32 -4.39 0.15 -18.84
C ALA A 32 -5.84 0.20 -19.36
N ALA A 33 -6.54 -0.94 -19.35
CA ALA A 33 -7.95 -1.01 -19.73
C ALA A 33 -8.85 -0.19 -18.78
N LEU A 34 -8.62 -0.29 -17.47
CA LEU A 34 -9.32 0.52 -16.48
C LEU A 34 -9.05 2.02 -16.68
N LYS A 35 -7.80 2.40 -16.94
CA LYS A 35 -7.45 3.80 -17.24
C LYS A 35 -8.19 4.33 -18.46
N ALA A 36 -8.26 3.54 -19.53
CA ALA A 36 -9.00 3.92 -20.74
C ALA A 36 -10.50 4.08 -20.46
N ALA A 37 -11.12 3.09 -19.78
CA ALA A 37 -12.55 3.11 -19.47
C ALA A 37 -12.93 4.24 -18.49
N ALA A 38 -12.02 4.63 -17.60
CA ALA A 38 -12.23 5.69 -16.61
C ALA A 38 -12.13 7.12 -17.19
N ILE A 39 -11.76 7.30 -18.46
CA ILE A 39 -11.61 8.64 -19.07
C ILE A 39 -12.90 9.45 -18.96
N SER A 40 -14.06 8.83 -19.20
CA SER A 40 -15.37 9.49 -19.18
C SER A 40 -15.98 9.65 -17.78
N LEU A 41 -15.31 9.14 -16.73
CA LEU A 41 -15.82 9.29 -15.37
C LEU A 41 -15.82 10.75 -14.92
N PRO A 42 -16.87 11.20 -14.21
CA PRO A 42 -16.90 12.48 -13.53
C PRO A 42 -15.69 12.69 -12.59
N ASP A 43 -15.27 13.93 -12.45
CA ASP A 43 -14.12 14.32 -11.61
C ASP A 43 -14.28 13.92 -10.13
N SER A 44 -15.52 13.76 -9.65
CA SER A 44 -15.79 13.24 -8.31
C SER A 44 -15.15 11.87 -8.07
N PHE A 45 -15.03 11.04 -9.10
CA PHE A 45 -14.37 9.72 -9.02
C PHE A 45 -12.86 9.77 -9.35
N LYS A 46 -12.32 10.95 -9.64
CA LYS A 46 -10.89 11.21 -9.91
C LYS A 46 -10.28 12.13 -8.86
N SER A 47 -10.77 12.03 -7.62
CA SER A 47 -10.31 12.83 -6.49
C SER A 47 -10.02 11.94 -5.27
N SER A 48 -8.99 12.30 -4.52
CA SER A 48 -8.59 11.65 -3.28
C SER A 48 -7.64 12.57 -2.51
N ALA A 49 -7.73 12.60 -1.17
CA ALA A 49 -6.85 13.43 -0.34
C ALA A 49 -5.46 12.82 -0.18
N ILE A 50 -5.34 11.78 0.65
CA ILE A 50 -4.08 11.09 0.92
C ILE A 50 -4.27 9.62 0.57
N CYS A 51 -3.25 9.04 -0.07
CA CYS A 51 -3.21 7.64 -0.42
C CYS A 51 -1.97 6.97 0.17
N TYR A 52 -2.17 5.75 0.66
CA TYR A 52 -1.16 4.88 1.23
C TYR A 52 -1.01 3.60 0.41
N ARG A 53 0.23 3.12 0.31
CA ARG A 53 0.52 1.84 -0.35
C ARG A 53 1.64 1.12 0.35
N GLN A 54 1.34 -0.11 0.75
CA GLN A 54 2.33 -1.04 1.27
C GLN A 54 3.03 -1.79 0.14
N ILE A 55 4.35 -1.83 0.21
CA ILE A 55 5.21 -2.63 -0.67
C ILE A 55 6.13 -3.49 0.20
N ALA A 56 6.30 -4.75 -0.19
CA ALA A 56 7.33 -5.62 0.36
C ALA A 56 8.53 -5.56 -0.60
N LEU A 57 9.63 -4.99 -0.13
CA LEU A 57 10.86 -4.87 -0.89
C LEU A 57 11.79 -6.02 -0.51
N ASP A 58 12.32 -6.73 -1.50
CA ASP A 58 13.48 -7.59 -1.28
C ASP A 58 14.73 -6.75 -0.99
N LYS A 59 15.81 -7.40 -0.53
CA LYS A 59 17.07 -6.69 -0.21
C LYS A 59 17.59 -5.86 -1.38
N SER A 60 17.51 -6.34 -2.62
CA SER A 60 17.99 -5.59 -3.80
C SER A 60 17.14 -4.35 -4.06
N ALA A 61 15.83 -4.45 -3.87
CA ALA A 61 14.88 -3.36 -4.09
C ALA A 61 15.05 -2.26 -3.03
N VAL A 62 15.32 -2.62 -1.77
CA VAL A 62 15.67 -1.65 -0.72
C VAL A 62 16.90 -0.83 -1.13
N TRP A 63 17.93 -1.50 -1.67
CA TRP A 63 19.13 -0.81 -2.14
C TRP A 63 18.85 0.10 -3.33
N ARG A 64 18.10 -0.35 -4.34
CA ARG A 64 17.73 0.50 -5.48
C ARG A 64 17.00 1.78 -5.05
N VAL A 65 16.12 1.68 -4.05
CA VAL A 65 15.43 2.84 -3.49
C VAL A 65 16.40 3.78 -2.77
N GLY A 66 17.39 3.24 -2.07
CA GLY A 66 18.47 4.03 -1.46
C GLY A 66 19.36 4.73 -2.50
N THR A 67 19.71 4.06 -3.60
CA THR A 67 20.64 4.59 -4.62
C THR A 67 19.99 5.55 -5.59
N ASN A 68 18.79 5.22 -6.10
CA ASN A 68 18.08 6.05 -7.07
C ASN A 68 17.19 7.10 -6.39
N LEU A 69 17.10 7.05 -5.05
CA LEU A 69 16.15 7.83 -4.24
C LEU A 69 14.69 7.69 -4.70
N ASN A 70 14.39 6.60 -5.42
CA ASN A 70 13.14 6.45 -6.16
C ASN A 70 12.86 4.97 -6.46
N LEU A 71 11.58 4.58 -6.41
CA LEU A 71 11.07 3.29 -6.85
C LEU A 71 10.19 3.47 -8.08
N SER A 72 10.52 2.83 -9.21
CA SER A 72 9.63 2.79 -10.37
C SER A 72 8.31 2.10 -10.01
N GLU A 73 7.20 2.72 -10.39
CA GLU A 73 5.86 2.22 -10.13
C GLU A 73 5.01 2.29 -11.42
N THR A 74 3.87 1.63 -11.38
CA THR A 74 2.91 1.54 -12.49
C THR A 74 1.50 1.79 -11.95
N ILE A 75 0.48 1.64 -12.80
CA ILE A 75 -0.90 1.61 -12.36
C ILE A 75 -1.07 0.58 -11.22
N SER A 76 -1.46 1.08 -10.06
CA SER A 76 -1.37 0.35 -8.82
C SER A 76 -2.51 0.68 -7.86
N ALA A 77 -2.79 -0.27 -6.95
CA ALA A 77 -3.80 -0.14 -5.91
C ALA A 77 -3.24 0.59 -4.70
N TRP A 78 -3.95 1.62 -4.25
CA TRP A 78 -3.68 2.43 -3.07
C TRP A 78 -4.91 2.45 -2.17
N THR A 79 -4.78 2.94 -0.94
CA THR A 79 -5.91 3.10 -0.03
C THR A 79 -5.84 4.42 0.73
N GLN A 80 -6.99 4.97 1.08
CA GLN A 80 -7.06 6.17 1.93
C GLN A 80 -6.88 5.84 3.43
N SER A 81 -6.92 4.56 3.80
CA SER A 81 -6.77 4.11 5.20
C SER A 81 -5.36 3.61 5.47
N LEU A 82 -4.65 4.29 6.37
CA LEU A 82 -3.34 3.83 6.85
C LEU A 82 -3.44 2.47 7.56
N GLU A 83 -4.54 2.21 8.27
CA GLU A 83 -4.79 0.94 8.93
C GLU A 83 -4.98 -0.20 7.92
N ALA A 84 -5.73 0.06 6.85
CA ALA A 84 -5.84 -0.88 5.74
C ALA A 84 -4.47 -1.13 5.11
N ALA A 85 -3.69 -0.06 4.85
CA ALA A 85 -2.34 -0.20 4.31
C ALA A 85 -1.42 -1.03 5.22
N LYS A 86 -1.52 -0.89 6.55
CA LYS A 86 -0.72 -1.66 7.52
C LYS A 86 -1.14 -3.12 7.68
N SER A 87 -2.32 -3.51 7.23
CA SER A 87 -2.88 -4.86 7.38
C SER A 87 -2.90 -5.68 6.08
N ILE A 88 -2.63 -5.06 4.93
CA ILE A 88 -2.51 -5.74 3.64
C ILE A 88 -1.54 -6.94 3.75
N LYS A 89 -1.94 -8.08 3.18
CA LYS A 89 -1.15 -9.33 3.17
C LYS A 89 -0.71 -9.83 4.55
N GLY A 90 -1.50 -9.56 5.59
CA GLY A 90 -1.19 -9.99 6.96
C GLY A 90 -0.28 -9.02 7.73
N GLY A 91 -0.03 -7.83 7.15
CA GLY A 91 0.72 -6.76 7.78
C GLY A 91 2.19 -6.75 7.43
N VAL A 92 3.08 -6.76 8.43
CA VAL A 92 4.53 -6.68 8.19
C VAL A 92 4.98 -7.89 7.35
N PRO A 93 5.69 -7.68 6.23
CA PRO A 93 6.19 -8.78 5.39
C PRO A 93 7.12 -9.72 6.16
N PRO A 94 7.22 -11.00 5.77
CA PRO A 94 8.06 -11.98 6.45
C PRO A 94 9.55 -11.64 6.40
N VAL A 95 10.32 -12.25 7.29
CA VAL A 95 11.79 -12.12 7.34
C VAL A 95 12.40 -12.37 5.96
N GLY A 96 13.32 -11.48 5.55
CA GLY A 96 13.92 -11.46 4.22
C GLY A 96 13.36 -10.37 3.31
N TYR A 97 12.21 -9.80 3.66
CA TYR A 97 11.63 -8.61 3.04
C TYR A 97 11.60 -7.44 4.00
N GLN A 98 11.64 -6.24 3.44
CA GLN A 98 11.43 -4.98 4.15
C GLN A 98 10.07 -4.43 3.75
N GLY A 99 9.17 -4.27 4.72
CA GLY A 99 7.92 -3.53 4.50
C GLY A 99 8.20 -2.05 4.37
N VAL A 100 7.55 -1.40 3.41
CA VAL A 100 7.55 0.05 3.25
C VAL A 100 6.12 0.50 2.98
N ILE A 101 5.66 1.52 3.68
CA ILE A 101 4.40 2.21 3.35
C ILE A 101 4.76 3.57 2.80
N PHE A 102 4.31 3.83 1.58
CA PHE A 102 4.39 5.15 0.95
C PHE A 102 3.12 5.94 1.26
N ARG A 103 3.26 7.26 1.39
CA ARG A 103 2.17 8.25 1.54
C ARG A 103 2.34 9.29 0.45
N ILE A 104 1.30 9.51 -0.33
CA ILE A 104 1.25 10.59 -1.33
C ILE A 104 -0.08 11.33 -1.28
N GLU A 105 -0.07 12.56 -1.77
CA GLU A 105 -1.25 13.35 -2.09
C GLU A 105 -1.36 13.38 -3.61
N PRO A 106 -2.17 12.50 -4.22
CA PRO A 106 -2.18 12.34 -5.67
C PRO A 106 -2.81 13.56 -6.35
N THR A 107 -2.25 13.98 -7.47
CA THR A 107 -2.91 14.95 -8.35
C THR A 107 -4.09 14.29 -9.08
N PRO A 108 -5.10 15.05 -9.55
CA PRO A 108 -6.21 14.48 -10.31
C PRO A 108 -5.76 13.63 -11.51
N ASP A 109 -4.71 14.05 -12.24
CA ASP A 109 -4.15 13.31 -13.38
C ASP A 109 -3.49 11.97 -13.00
N GLN A 110 -3.08 11.81 -11.74
CA GLN A 110 -2.55 10.55 -11.22
C GLN A 110 -3.66 9.59 -10.81
N ILE A 111 -4.89 10.08 -10.57
CA ILE A 111 -6.00 9.24 -10.15
C ILE A 111 -6.67 8.64 -11.38
N VAL A 112 -6.52 7.32 -11.54
CA VAL A 112 -7.27 6.59 -12.56
C VAL A 112 -8.73 6.53 -12.15
N VAL A 113 -8.99 6.04 -10.92
CA VAL A 113 -10.33 5.97 -10.34
C VAL A 113 -10.26 5.78 -8.84
N ASN A 114 -11.13 6.47 -8.11
CA ASN A 114 -11.42 6.22 -6.71
C ASN A 114 -12.54 5.17 -6.61
N LEU A 115 -12.17 3.90 -6.38
CA LEU A 115 -13.14 2.82 -6.30
C LEU A 115 -14.01 2.96 -5.05
N ALA A 116 -13.48 3.49 -3.93
CA ALA A 116 -14.28 3.75 -2.74
C ALA A 116 -15.48 4.65 -3.07
N SER A 117 -15.22 5.79 -3.73
CA SER A 117 -16.28 6.71 -4.16
C SER A 117 -17.23 6.09 -5.19
N LEU A 118 -16.74 5.25 -6.12
CA LEU A 118 -17.61 4.53 -7.05
C LEU A 118 -18.59 3.61 -6.31
N TYR A 119 -18.11 2.82 -5.34
CA TYR A 119 -18.96 1.87 -4.62
C TYR A 119 -19.94 2.54 -3.65
N GLU A 120 -19.66 3.76 -3.20
CA GLU A 120 -20.62 4.58 -2.45
C GLU A 120 -21.78 5.05 -3.35
N ASP A 121 -21.51 5.33 -4.63
CA ASP A 121 -22.50 5.78 -5.59
C ASP A 121 -23.61 4.74 -5.82
N LYS A 122 -24.86 5.19 -5.71
CA LYS A 122 -26.03 4.31 -5.85
C LYS A 122 -26.23 3.89 -7.30
N ILE A 123 -26.00 4.78 -8.25
CA ILE A 123 -26.22 4.53 -9.68
C ILE A 123 -25.20 3.48 -10.15
N PHE A 124 -23.93 3.60 -9.73
CA PHE A 124 -22.89 2.61 -10.03
C PHE A 124 -23.27 1.22 -9.53
N ARG A 125 -23.69 1.10 -8.27
CA ARG A 125 -24.12 -0.18 -7.70
C ARG A 125 -25.33 -0.76 -8.40
N SER A 126 -26.31 0.07 -8.75
CA SER A 126 -27.46 -0.37 -9.55
C SER A 126 -27.04 -0.87 -10.93
N SER A 127 -26.13 -0.17 -11.61
CA SER A 127 -25.60 -0.60 -12.92
C SER A 127 -24.79 -1.90 -12.82
N LEU A 128 -24.00 -2.10 -11.77
CA LEU A 128 -23.31 -3.38 -11.51
C LEU A 128 -24.30 -4.54 -11.35
N GLU A 129 -25.35 -4.34 -10.56
CA GLU A 129 -26.34 -5.39 -10.30
C GLU A 129 -27.15 -5.74 -11.55
N GLU A 130 -27.55 -4.73 -12.35
CA GLU A 130 -28.27 -4.91 -13.60
C GLU A 130 -27.42 -5.65 -14.66
N MET A 131 -26.13 -5.32 -14.76
CA MET A 131 -25.24 -5.85 -15.80
C MET A 131 -24.40 -7.05 -15.34
N LYS A 132 -24.53 -7.53 -14.09
CA LYS A 132 -23.64 -8.58 -13.53
C LYS A 132 -23.56 -9.85 -14.37
N ALA A 133 -24.65 -10.24 -15.04
CA ALA A 133 -24.68 -11.43 -15.91
C ALA A 133 -23.86 -11.26 -17.21
N GLN A 134 -23.59 -10.02 -17.60
CA GLN A 134 -22.79 -9.66 -18.78
C GLN A 134 -21.31 -9.45 -18.44
N ILE A 135 -20.97 -9.32 -17.14
CA ILE A 135 -19.61 -9.09 -16.67
C ILE A 135 -18.89 -10.44 -16.51
N SER A 136 -17.87 -10.65 -17.33
CA SER A 136 -17.02 -11.84 -17.23
C SER A 136 -16.21 -11.80 -15.93
N GLY A 137 -16.28 -12.90 -15.16
CA GLY A 137 -15.56 -13.03 -13.89
C GLY A 137 -16.09 -12.12 -12.79
N TYR A 138 -17.36 -11.69 -12.85
CA TYR A 138 -17.97 -10.82 -11.84
C TYR A 138 -17.73 -11.28 -10.39
N TRP A 139 -17.95 -12.57 -10.10
CA TRP A 139 -17.83 -13.11 -8.75
C TRP A 139 -16.38 -13.16 -8.23
N ASP A 140 -15.40 -13.25 -9.14
CA ASP A 140 -13.98 -13.17 -8.80
C ASP A 140 -13.49 -11.72 -8.68
N GLY A 141 -14.26 -10.77 -9.24
CA GLY A 141 -13.96 -9.35 -9.33
C GLY A 141 -14.94 -8.50 -8.54
N ALA A 142 -15.69 -7.64 -9.23
CA ALA A 142 -16.53 -6.61 -8.61
C ALA A 142 -17.56 -7.15 -7.62
N GLY A 143 -18.06 -8.38 -7.84
CA GLY A 143 -19.02 -9.05 -6.96
C GLY A 143 -18.46 -9.47 -5.60
N LYS A 144 -17.13 -9.52 -5.43
CA LYS A 144 -16.49 -9.89 -4.17
C LYS A 144 -16.40 -8.73 -3.17
N TYR A 145 -16.29 -7.49 -3.65
CA TYR A 145 -15.77 -6.39 -2.84
C TYR A 145 -16.82 -5.39 -2.31
N GLY A 146 -18.08 -5.48 -2.75
CA GLY A 146 -19.22 -4.79 -2.12
C GLY A 146 -18.96 -3.32 -1.75
N ALA A 147 -19.59 -2.85 -0.66
CA ALA A 147 -19.41 -1.47 -0.15
C ALA A 147 -18.22 -1.30 0.81
N THR A 148 -17.34 -2.30 0.93
CA THR A 148 -16.17 -2.25 1.84
C THR A 148 -14.89 -1.86 1.12
N GLN A 149 -15.00 -1.49 -0.16
CA GLN A 149 -13.85 -1.14 -0.97
C GLN A 149 -13.29 0.22 -0.56
N VAL A 150 -12.01 0.24 -0.22
CA VAL A 150 -11.27 1.44 0.21
C VAL A 150 -10.11 1.76 -0.74
N GLU A 151 -10.20 1.24 -1.96
CA GLU A 151 -9.14 1.28 -2.95
C GLU A 151 -9.24 2.53 -3.83
N VAL A 152 -8.09 3.12 -4.11
CA VAL A 152 -7.89 4.15 -5.12
C VAL A 152 -6.84 3.62 -6.10
N VAL A 153 -7.16 3.64 -7.39
CA VAL A 153 -6.22 3.23 -8.43
C VAL A 153 -5.46 4.45 -8.92
N LEU A 154 -4.14 4.42 -8.79
CA LEU A 154 -3.28 5.52 -9.17
C LEU A 154 -2.31 5.09 -10.28
N ASP A 155 -2.03 6.01 -11.20
CA ASP A 155 -0.95 5.92 -12.19
C ASP A 155 0.20 6.84 -11.78
N VAL A 156 1.10 6.28 -10.97
CA VAL A 156 2.29 6.98 -10.47
C VAL A 156 3.51 6.31 -11.06
N ALA A 157 4.30 7.07 -11.81
CA ALA A 157 5.48 6.53 -12.49
C ALA A 157 6.61 6.17 -11.50
N SER A 158 6.69 6.88 -10.38
CA SER A 158 7.81 6.72 -9.46
C SER A 158 7.50 7.21 -8.05
N LEU A 159 8.03 6.54 -7.03
CA LEU A 159 7.87 6.85 -5.61
C LEU A 159 9.19 7.31 -4.99
N PRO A 160 9.32 8.60 -4.65
CA PRO A 160 10.53 9.12 -4.05
C PRO A 160 10.70 8.67 -2.60
N LEU A 161 11.94 8.61 -2.11
CA LEU A 161 12.25 8.15 -0.75
C LEU A 161 11.59 8.99 0.36
N ASP A 162 11.37 10.28 0.12
CA ASP A 162 10.70 11.20 1.05
C ASP A 162 9.20 10.93 1.19
N SER A 163 8.59 10.21 0.25
CA SER A 163 7.21 9.75 0.35
C SER A 163 7.05 8.53 1.27
N ILE A 164 8.13 8.00 1.86
CA ILE A 164 8.05 6.90 2.81
C ILE A 164 7.44 7.40 4.12
N HIS A 165 6.34 6.76 4.51
CA HIS A 165 5.62 7.02 5.74
C HIS A 165 5.96 6.03 6.86
N SER A 166 6.30 4.78 6.52
CA SER A 166 6.57 3.76 7.53
C SER A 166 7.51 2.66 7.02
N TRP A 167 8.36 2.16 7.90
CA TRP A 167 9.20 0.99 7.68
C TRP A 167 8.71 -0.20 8.50
N GLY A 168 8.45 -1.33 7.84
CA GLY A 168 7.96 -2.56 8.45
C GLY A 168 9.06 -3.60 8.58
N GLY A 169 9.34 -4.06 9.79
CA GLY A 169 10.35 -5.08 10.03
C GLY A 169 10.08 -5.84 11.32
N TYR A 170 11.05 -6.66 11.72
CA TYR A 170 10.99 -7.40 12.97
C TYR A 170 11.97 -6.80 13.96
N SER A 171 11.54 -6.70 15.23
CA SER A 171 12.47 -6.48 16.31
C SER A 171 13.44 -7.65 16.44
N SER A 172 14.59 -7.41 17.10
CA SER A 172 15.41 -8.50 17.61
C SER A 172 14.59 -9.42 18.54
N PRO A 173 15.05 -10.67 18.75
CA PRO A 173 14.45 -11.56 19.74
C PRO A 173 14.39 -10.89 21.12
N GLU A 174 13.34 -11.15 21.87
CA GLU A 174 13.09 -10.53 23.18
C GLU A 174 14.28 -10.63 24.12
N LEU A 175 14.90 -11.81 24.22
CA LEU A 175 16.07 -12.04 25.08
C LEU A 175 17.22 -11.09 24.73
N GLN A 176 17.44 -10.83 23.45
CA GLN A 176 18.49 -9.92 22.98
C GLN A 176 18.15 -8.46 23.31
N LEU A 177 16.90 -8.04 23.11
CA LEU A 177 16.45 -6.69 23.44
C LEU A 177 16.53 -6.42 24.95
N ALA A 178 16.09 -7.38 25.76
CA ALA A 178 16.19 -7.30 27.21
C ALA A 178 17.66 -7.26 27.65
N ALA A 179 18.53 -8.08 27.05
CA ALA A 179 19.96 -8.03 27.35
C ALA A 179 20.60 -6.68 26.99
N MET A 180 20.19 -6.05 25.89
CA MET A 180 20.62 -4.70 25.53
C MET A 180 20.11 -3.65 26.51
N PHE A 181 18.88 -3.80 27.01
CA PHE A 181 18.26 -2.89 27.97
C PHE A 181 18.93 -2.93 29.35
N PHE A 182 19.19 -4.14 29.86
CA PHE A 182 19.79 -4.31 31.19
C PHE A 182 21.32 -4.27 31.19
N GLY A 183 21.97 -4.54 30.06
CA GLY A 183 23.43 -4.61 29.93
C GLY A 183 24.03 -5.98 30.28
N HIS A 184 23.21 -6.99 30.56
CA HIS A 184 23.60 -8.37 30.88
C HIS A 184 22.51 -9.36 30.45
N THR A 185 22.82 -10.67 30.49
CA THR A 185 21.82 -11.71 30.23
C THR A 185 20.71 -11.65 31.30
N PRO A 186 19.46 -11.35 30.91
CA PRO A 186 18.40 -11.10 31.89
C PRO A 186 17.92 -12.41 32.54
N SER A 187 17.57 -12.33 33.81
CA SER A 187 16.81 -13.34 34.54
C SER A 187 15.35 -13.41 34.05
N GLN A 188 14.61 -14.44 34.47
CA GLN A 188 13.19 -14.57 34.13
C GLN A 188 12.34 -13.41 34.69
N THR A 189 12.69 -12.91 35.88
CA THR A 189 12.02 -11.75 36.49
C THR A 189 12.29 -10.47 35.70
N GLU A 190 13.53 -10.25 35.25
CA GLU A 190 13.89 -9.11 34.40
C GLU A 190 13.23 -9.18 33.02
N LEU A 191 13.09 -10.38 32.43
CA LEU A 191 12.33 -10.57 31.20
C LEU A 191 10.85 -10.21 31.37
N HIS A 192 10.24 -10.58 32.50
CA HIS A 192 8.87 -10.21 32.81
C HIS A 192 8.73 -8.68 32.96
N LEU A 193 9.63 -8.06 33.74
CA LEU A 193 9.68 -6.60 33.89
C LEU A 193 9.86 -5.89 32.55
N PHE A 194 10.75 -6.40 31.69
CA PHE A 194 10.98 -5.84 30.35
C PHE A 194 9.72 -5.87 29.49
N ARG A 195 8.96 -6.98 29.51
CA ARG A 195 7.66 -7.08 28.81
C ARG A 195 6.67 -6.03 29.32
N GLU A 196 6.53 -5.87 30.63
CA GLU A 196 5.63 -4.87 31.21
C GLU A 196 6.02 -3.44 30.82
N LEU A 197 7.32 -3.13 30.83
CA LEU A 197 7.82 -1.82 30.41
C LEU A 197 7.56 -1.56 28.93
N MET A 198 7.80 -2.56 28.08
CA MET A 198 7.50 -2.48 26.64
C MET A 198 6.01 -2.25 26.41
N GLU A 199 5.13 -2.99 27.09
CA GLU A 199 3.68 -2.83 26.96
C GLU A 199 3.21 -1.46 27.45
N LYS A 200 3.71 -0.98 28.59
CA LYS A 200 3.43 0.38 29.09
C LYS A 200 3.88 1.48 28.12
N ALA A 201 4.97 1.24 27.38
CA ALA A 201 5.45 2.14 26.34
C ALA A 201 4.72 1.96 24.99
N GLY A 202 3.75 1.05 24.89
CA GLY A 202 3.04 0.76 23.64
C GLY A 202 3.89 0.00 22.60
N HIS A 203 4.94 -0.69 23.05
CA HIS A 203 5.84 -1.48 22.22
C HIS A 203 5.64 -2.98 22.42
N ARG A 204 5.94 -3.76 21.38
CA ARG A 204 5.89 -5.23 21.41
C ARG A 204 7.05 -5.79 20.60
N CYS A 205 7.58 -6.93 21.02
CA CYS A 205 8.55 -7.68 20.21
C CYS A 205 7.87 -8.33 19.00
N GLY A 206 8.62 -8.52 17.92
CA GLY A 206 8.14 -9.14 16.69
C GLY A 206 7.86 -8.11 15.59
N PRO A 207 6.85 -8.35 14.73
CA PRO A 207 6.56 -7.49 13.58
C PRO A 207 6.11 -6.10 14.04
N TYR A 208 6.74 -5.06 13.49
CA TYR A 208 6.45 -3.68 13.85
C TYR A 208 6.55 -2.72 12.66
N TRP A 209 5.69 -1.71 12.65
CA TRP A 209 5.70 -0.59 11.70
C TRP A 209 6.28 0.66 12.36
N LEU A 210 7.53 0.97 12.05
CA LEU A 210 8.19 2.21 12.44
C LEU A 210 7.60 3.38 11.66
N SER A 211 6.81 4.22 12.32
CA SER A 211 6.02 5.29 11.68
C SER A 211 6.20 6.68 12.30
N THR A 212 7.08 6.83 13.29
CA THR A 212 7.42 8.16 13.82
C THR A 212 8.30 8.91 12.81
N PRO A 213 7.99 10.17 12.45
CA PRO A 213 8.70 10.91 11.40
C PRO A 213 10.22 10.90 11.57
N ASP A 214 10.71 11.22 12.78
CA ASP A 214 12.16 11.26 13.04
C ASP A 214 12.82 9.89 12.84
N ALA A 215 12.14 8.80 13.22
CA ALA A 215 12.71 7.47 13.07
C ALA A 215 12.68 7.00 11.61
N VAL A 216 11.61 7.32 10.87
CA VAL A 216 11.50 7.05 9.44
C VAL A 216 12.61 7.79 8.68
N SER A 217 12.81 9.08 8.98
CA SER A 217 13.87 9.91 8.39
C SER A 217 15.26 9.35 8.69
N ARG A 218 15.56 8.96 9.94
CA ARG A 218 16.86 8.34 10.27
C ARG A 218 17.15 7.06 9.49
N VAL A 219 16.13 6.23 9.25
CA VAL A 219 16.31 5.01 8.43
C VAL A 219 16.55 5.38 6.97
N ALA A 220 15.79 6.34 6.44
CA ALA A 220 15.96 6.83 5.08
C ALA A 220 17.37 7.43 4.87
N GLU A 221 17.86 8.27 5.79
CA GLU A 221 19.20 8.86 5.75
C GLU A 221 20.31 7.82 5.78
N LYS A 222 20.19 6.80 6.64
CA LYS A 222 21.15 5.69 6.67
C LYS A 222 21.23 4.96 5.32
N LEU A 223 20.09 4.76 4.66
CA LEU A 223 20.05 4.16 3.33
C LEU A 223 20.73 5.04 2.29
N LYS A 224 20.49 6.36 2.31
CA LYS A 224 21.17 7.33 1.43
C LYS A 224 22.69 7.26 1.60
N PHE A 225 23.17 7.39 2.84
CA PHE A 225 24.59 7.37 3.15
C PHE A 225 25.28 6.07 2.71
N HIS A 226 24.63 4.93 2.95
CA HIS A 226 25.17 3.65 2.51
C HIS A 226 25.20 3.49 0.99
N ALA A 227 24.18 4.00 0.29
CA ALA A 227 24.15 3.97 -1.17
C ALA A 227 25.24 4.84 -1.78
N GLU A 228 25.43 6.07 -1.28
CA GLU A 228 26.50 6.99 -1.70
C GLU A 228 27.89 6.38 -1.51
N ARG A 229 28.12 5.71 -0.37
CA ARG A 229 29.39 5.02 -0.12
C ARG A 229 29.67 3.93 -1.15
N LEU A 230 28.65 3.16 -1.52
CA LEU A 230 28.79 2.07 -2.49
C LEU A 230 28.99 2.60 -3.92
N SER A 231 28.31 3.69 -4.30
CA SER A 231 28.51 4.32 -5.62
C SER A 231 29.89 4.96 -5.78
N ASN A 232 30.51 5.40 -4.67
CA ASN A 232 31.85 6.00 -4.67
C ASN A 232 32.98 4.97 -4.54
N SER A 233 32.66 3.67 -4.41
CA SER A 233 33.63 2.58 -4.23
C SER A 233 33.77 1.68 -5.46
N GLY A 234 33.10 2.00 -6.57
CA GLY A 234 33.19 1.27 -7.86
C GLY A 234 33.67 2.19 -8.97
#